data_AF-A0A6A6SPI4-F1
#
_entry.id   AF-A0A6A6SPI4-F1
#
_cell.length_a   1.000
_cell.length_b   1.000
_cell.length_c   1.000
_cell.angle_alpha   90.00
_cell.angle_beta   90.00
_cell.angle_gamma   90.00
#
_symmetry.space_group_name_H-M   'P 1'
#
loop_
_entity.id
_entity.type
_entity.pdbx_description
1 polymer ?
#
loop_
_entity_poly.entity_id
_entity_poly.type
_entity_poly.pdbx_seq_one_letter_code
_entity_poly.pdbx_strand_id
1 'polypeptide(L)'
;PPLMGHMIVNAIDCESHEYNHDKLTEIGLAAFESKDLRKLRFDGKQDIGPFAENLLSQVYFYHYRLKPNAHLLNKHFCPGDPTKNRFGQTRFVSVQEAQTALKDAFQWPIDPAKPEFGFCPVIFLGHALSNDTQMLADSLNFSASVFGTVVRFIDTQNLAKSTGVYTGRQQIGLRSLCNHHDFAFRDSHTAGNDTAYTMINAVFMALANEIFPNVANPDVLPTEKSAQDVVDTIEKWSQEQNNCSYGSA
;
A
#
# COMPACT_ATOMS: atom_id res chain seq x y z
N PRO A 1 -20.60 -0.48 11.34
CA PRO A 1 -20.70 0.89 11.92
C PRO A 1 -20.83 1.94 10.80
N PRO A 2 -21.56 3.06 10.98
CA PRO A 2 -21.82 4.04 9.92
C PRO A 2 -20.55 4.59 9.23
N LEU A 3 -19.50 4.86 10.01
CA LEU A 3 -18.22 5.38 9.50
C LEU A 3 -17.37 4.34 8.74
N MET A 4 -17.67 3.04 8.88
CA MET A 4 -16.97 1.98 8.15
C MET A 4 -17.11 2.14 6.63
N GLY A 5 -18.19 2.78 6.18
CA GLY A 5 -18.40 3.08 4.76
C GLY A 5 -17.48 4.17 4.20
N HIS A 6 -16.70 4.85 5.03
CA HIS A 6 -15.79 5.94 4.62
C HIS A 6 -14.34 5.62 4.98
N MET A 7 -14.04 4.37 5.33
CA MET A 7 -12.70 3.98 5.72
C MET A 7 -11.74 4.05 4.53
N ILE A 8 -10.52 4.52 4.77
CA ILE A 8 -9.40 4.42 3.84
C ILE A 8 -8.34 3.48 4.40
N VAL A 9 -7.68 2.75 3.51
CA VAL A 9 -6.44 2.04 3.81
C VAL A 9 -5.30 2.76 3.12
N ASN A 10 -4.31 3.20 3.89
CA ASN A 10 -3.06 3.77 3.40
C ASN A 10 -1.91 2.83 3.76
N ALA A 11 -1.24 2.27 2.75
CA ALA A 11 0.03 1.58 2.92
C ALA A 11 1.18 2.56 2.71
N ILE A 12 2.23 2.45 3.52
CA ILE A 12 3.48 3.21 3.35
C ILE A 12 4.67 2.27 3.46
N ASP A 13 5.71 2.62 2.72
CA ASP A 13 7.10 2.18 2.88
C ASP A 13 8.01 3.39 2.64
N CYS A 14 9.14 3.47 3.33
CA CYS A 14 10.09 4.57 3.22
C CYS A 14 11.52 4.08 3.04
N GLU A 15 12.28 4.74 2.16
CA GLU A 15 13.71 4.50 2.00
C GLU A 15 14.53 5.68 2.50
N SER A 16 15.69 5.38 3.10
CA SER A 16 16.69 6.36 3.52
C SER A 16 18.07 6.01 2.97
N HIS A 17 18.98 6.98 2.99
CA HIS A 17 20.33 6.72 2.56
C HIS A 17 21.07 5.76 3.52
N GLU A 18 21.70 4.73 2.95
CA GLU A 18 22.36 3.63 3.67
C GLU A 18 23.54 4.05 4.59
N TYR A 19 24.11 5.24 4.38
CA TYR A 19 25.16 5.81 5.24
C TYR A 19 24.65 6.92 6.16
N ASN A 20 23.43 7.40 5.96
CA ASN A 20 22.82 8.45 6.77
C ASN A 20 21.30 8.31 6.74
N HIS A 21 20.77 7.60 7.74
CA HIS A 21 19.34 7.32 7.86
C HIS A 21 18.46 8.56 8.10
N ASP A 22 19.05 9.70 8.47
CA ASP A 22 18.34 10.99 8.57
C ASP A 22 17.98 11.56 7.17
N LYS A 23 18.51 10.95 6.11
CA LYS A 23 18.24 11.34 4.72
C LYS A 23 17.18 10.44 4.13
N LEU A 24 15.91 10.75 4.41
CA LEU A 24 14.78 10.15 3.70
C LEU A 24 14.88 10.46 2.21
N THR A 25 14.92 9.42 1.38
CA THR A 25 15.08 9.54 -0.08
C THR A 25 13.76 9.35 -0.81
N GLU A 26 12.96 8.38 -0.38
CA GLU A 26 11.76 7.92 -1.09
C GLU A 26 10.62 7.62 -0.12
N ILE A 27 9.39 7.84 -0.59
CA ILE A 27 8.16 7.49 0.12
C ILE A 27 7.27 6.78 -0.88
N GLY A 28 6.91 5.54 -0.59
CA GLY A 28 5.82 4.85 -1.26
C GLY A 28 4.52 5.08 -0.50
N LEU A 29 3.44 5.30 -1.24
CA LEU A 29 2.09 5.37 -0.70
C LEU A 29 1.16 4.58 -1.62
N ALA A 30 0.34 3.70 -1.04
CA ALA A 30 -0.78 3.09 -1.73
C ALA A 30 -2.09 3.34 -0.96
N ALA A 31 -3.12 3.81 -1.65
CA ALA A 31 -4.37 4.23 -1.01
C ALA A 31 -5.60 3.68 -1.73
N PHE A 32 -6.62 3.27 -0.98
CA PHE A 32 -7.97 2.98 -1.50
C PHE A 32 -9.06 3.25 -0.46
N GLU A 33 -10.28 3.58 -0.91
CA GLU A 33 -11.44 3.80 -0.02
C GLU A 33 -12.35 2.56 0.00
N SER A 34 -12.95 2.30 1.16
CA SER A 34 -14.02 1.30 1.33
C SER A 34 -15.25 1.52 0.43
N LYS A 35 -15.45 2.72 -0.13
CA LYS A 35 -16.45 2.98 -1.18
C LYS A 35 -16.12 2.22 -2.46
N ASP A 36 -14.84 2.10 -2.81
CA ASP A 36 -14.40 1.41 -4.01
C ASP A 36 -14.69 -0.09 -3.91
N LEU A 37 -14.50 -0.67 -2.72
CA LEU A 37 -14.94 -2.04 -2.40
C LEU A 37 -16.45 -2.27 -2.58
N ARG A 38 -17.28 -1.24 -2.35
CA ARG A 38 -18.75 -1.36 -2.52
C ARG A 38 -19.20 -1.30 -3.96
N LYS A 39 -18.46 -0.58 -4.83
CA LYS A 39 -18.72 -0.55 -6.28
C LYS A 39 -18.57 -1.94 -6.91
N LEU A 40 -17.82 -2.82 -6.26
CA LEU A 40 -17.62 -4.21 -6.66
C LEU A 40 -18.72 -5.16 -6.18
N ARG A 41 -19.82 -4.65 -5.61
CA ARG A 41 -20.99 -5.48 -5.27
C ARG A 41 -22.01 -5.42 -6.39
N PHE A 42 -22.24 -6.56 -7.04
CA PHE A 42 -23.32 -6.77 -8.01
C PHE A 42 -24.25 -7.83 -7.44
N ASP A 43 -25.58 -7.64 -7.53
CA ASP A 43 -26.62 -8.60 -7.09
C ASP A 43 -26.59 -9.11 -5.63
N GLY A 44 -25.76 -8.52 -4.76
CA GLY A 44 -25.54 -8.99 -3.39
C GLY A 44 -24.31 -9.88 -3.23
N LYS A 45 -23.63 -10.22 -4.33
CA LYS A 45 -22.31 -10.86 -4.35
C LYS A 45 -21.21 -9.82 -4.62
N GLN A 46 -20.02 -10.08 -4.08
CA GLN A 46 -18.85 -9.23 -4.31
C GLN A 46 -18.08 -9.79 -5.52
N ASP A 47 -18.00 -9.05 -6.61
CA ASP A 47 -17.15 -9.38 -7.76
C ASP A 47 -15.78 -8.71 -7.59
N ILE A 48 -14.94 -9.35 -6.79
CA ILE A 48 -13.56 -8.91 -6.58
C ILE A 48 -12.65 -9.27 -7.76
N GLY A 49 -13.12 -10.07 -8.72
CA GLY A 49 -12.30 -10.63 -9.80
C GLY A 49 -11.26 -11.66 -9.32
N PRO A 50 -10.55 -12.32 -10.24
CA PRO A 50 -9.41 -13.19 -9.94
C PRO A 50 -8.41 -12.52 -9.01
N PHE A 51 -7.99 -13.18 -7.92
CA PHE A 51 -7.01 -12.62 -6.98
C PHE A 51 -7.31 -11.16 -6.56
N ALA A 52 -8.58 -10.80 -6.40
CA ALA A 52 -9.02 -9.45 -6.08
C ALA A 52 -8.59 -8.36 -7.09
N GLU A 53 -8.35 -8.71 -8.36
CA GLU A 53 -7.91 -7.79 -9.42
C GLU A 53 -8.80 -6.54 -9.54
N ASN A 54 -10.12 -6.70 -9.47
CA ASN A 54 -11.05 -5.57 -9.60
C ASN A 54 -10.89 -4.58 -8.43
N LEU A 55 -10.58 -5.09 -7.24
CA LEU A 55 -10.27 -4.28 -6.05
C LEU A 55 -8.91 -3.62 -6.17
N LEU A 56 -7.87 -4.39 -6.51
CA LEU A 56 -6.52 -3.87 -6.63
C LEU A 56 -6.41 -2.80 -7.72
N SER A 57 -7.26 -2.86 -8.75
CA SER A 57 -7.37 -1.85 -9.80
C SER A 57 -7.93 -0.50 -9.31
N GLN A 58 -8.53 -0.46 -8.12
CA GLN A 58 -8.99 0.77 -7.46
C GLN A 58 -7.93 1.38 -6.54
N VAL A 59 -6.80 0.70 -6.34
CA VAL A 59 -5.71 1.21 -5.49
C VAL A 59 -4.90 2.23 -6.28
N TYR A 60 -4.68 3.39 -5.68
CA TYR A 60 -3.77 4.40 -6.19
C TYR A 60 -2.38 4.18 -5.62
N PHE A 61 -1.36 4.16 -6.49
CA PHE A 61 0.04 3.99 -6.10
C PHE A 61 0.82 5.27 -6.38
N TYR A 62 1.59 5.72 -5.40
CA TYR A 62 2.43 6.89 -5.48
C TYR A 62 3.85 6.55 -5.06
N HIS A 63 4.80 7.09 -5.81
CA HIS A 63 6.20 7.03 -5.48
C HIS A 63 6.77 8.44 -5.45
N TYR A 64 7.07 8.94 -4.25
CA TYR A 64 7.65 10.25 -4.06
C TYR A 64 9.15 10.15 -3.82
N ARG A 65 9.92 10.97 -4.54
CA ARG A 65 11.36 11.14 -4.29
C ARG A 65 11.63 12.55 -3.78
N LEU A 66 12.26 12.66 -2.62
CA LEU A 66 12.53 13.97 -2.03
C LEU A 66 13.65 14.68 -2.79
N LYS A 67 13.33 15.80 -3.46
CA LYS A 67 14.27 16.61 -4.26
C LYS A 67 15.62 16.86 -3.56
N PRO A 68 15.69 17.20 -2.25
CA PRO A 68 16.98 17.41 -1.58
C PRO A 68 17.87 16.18 -1.53
N ASN A 69 17.30 14.98 -1.49
CA ASN A 69 18.01 13.72 -1.25
C ASN A 69 17.94 12.76 -2.47
N ALA A 70 17.23 13.09 -3.54
CA ALA A 70 17.00 12.20 -4.68
C ALA A 70 18.27 11.86 -5.51
N HIS A 71 19.38 12.55 -5.25
CA HIS A 71 20.68 12.23 -5.84
C HIS A 71 21.43 11.14 -5.05
N LEU A 72 21.01 10.84 -3.82
CA LEU A 72 21.57 9.78 -2.98
C LEU A 72 21.01 8.44 -3.45
N LEU A 73 21.89 7.45 -3.60
CA LEU A 73 21.57 6.11 -4.05
C LEU A 73 22.18 5.11 -3.08
N ASN A 74 21.44 4.05 -2.77
CA ASN A 74 21.94 2.95 -1.96
C ASN A 74 22.53 1.86 -2.86
N LYS A 75 23.78 1.47 -2.62
CA LYS A 75 24.53 0.55 -3.48
C LYS A 75 25.23 -0.59 -2.73
N HIS A 76 25.39 -0.47 -1.41
CA HIS A 76 26.27 -1.35 -0.64
C HIS A 76 25.52 -2.27 0.32
N PHE A 77 24.70 -1.71 1.21
CA PHE A 77 24.04 -2.46 2.29
C PHE A 77 22.58 -2.78 1.96
N CYS A 78 21.89 -1.84 1.33
CA CYS A 78 20.50 -2.01 0.88
C CYS A 78 20.39 -1.58 -0.58
N PRO A 79 21.01 -2.32 -1.52
CA PRO A 79 21.07 -1.91 -2.91
C PRO A 79 19.67 -1.83 -3.53
N GLY A 80 19.31 -0.65 -4.02
CA GLY A 80 18.04 -0.34 -4.66
C GLY A 80 18.23 0.54 -5.88
N ASP A 81 17.24 0.57 -6.77
CA ASP A 81 17.25 1.44 -7.95
C ASP A 81 15.94 2.23 -8.04
N PRO A 82 15.91 3.48 -7.54
CA PRO A 82 14.70 4.31 -7.55
C PRO A 82 14.17 4.64 -8.95
N THR A 83 14.94 4.37 -10.01
CA THR A 83 14.48 4.57 -11.39
C THR A 83 13.66 3.39 -11.90
N LYS A 84 13.61 2.27 -11.17
CA LYS A 84 12.84 1.06 -11.49
C LYS A 84 11.56 0.95 -10.69
N ASN A 85 10.92 2.09 -10.41
CA ASN A 85 9.58 2.09 -9.86
C ASN A 85 8.60 1.48 -10.88
N ARG A 86 7.89 0.43 -10.45
CA ARG A 86 6.98 -0.38 -11.26
C ARG A 86 5.53 0.02 -11.05
N PHE A 87 5.18 0.55 -9.88
CA PHE A 87 3.80 0.91 -9.55
C PHE A 87 3.61 2.42 -9.44
N GLY A 88 2.68 2.97 -10.22
CA GLY A 88 2.46 4.40 -10.30
C GLY A 88 3.64 5.19 -10.89
N GLN A 89 3.47 6.51 -10.99
CA GLN A 89 4.50 7.41 -11.52
C GLN A 89 5.39 7.98 -10.41
N THR A 90 6.70 8.02 -10.64
CA THR A 90 7.65 8.68 -9.75
C THR A 90 7.50 10.20 -9.80
N ARG A 91 7.36 10.83 -8.64
CA ARG A 91 7.20 12.28 -8.47
C ARG A 91 8.32 12.85 -7.63
N PHE A 92 9.03 13.83 -8.17
CA PHE A 92 10.03 14.57 -7.41
C PHE A 92 9.35 15.69 -6.64
N VAL A 93 9.43 15.63 -5.31
CA VAL A 93 8.73 16.55 -4.40
C VAL A 93 9.70 17.19 -3.44
N SER A 94 9.42 18.43 -3.04
CA SER A 94 10.04 19.08 -1.90
C SER A 94 9.54 18.44 -0.60
N VAL A 95 10.20 18.77 0.51
CA VAL A 95 9.76 18.33 1.85
C VAL A 95 8.34 18.81 2.15
N GLN A 96 8.01 20.05 1.78
CA GLN A 96 6.69 20.65 2.00
C GLN A 96 5.60 20.01 1.13
N GLU A 97 5.92 19.71 -0.14
CA GLU A 97 5.02 18.98 -1.04
C GLU A 97 4.75 17.56 -0.49
N ALA A 98 5.77 16.86 0.02
CA ALA A 98 5.60 15.54 0.64
C ALA A 98 4.74 15.59 1.92
N GLN A 99 5.00 16.57 2.80
CA GLN A 99 4.18 16.79 4.01
C GLN A 99 2.71 17.05 3.68
N THR A 100 2.46 17.84 2.64
CA THR A 100 1.10 18.16 2.17
C THR A 100 0.42 16.91 1.61
N ALA A 101 1.11 16.17 0.74
CA ALA A 101 0.58 14.93 0.17
C ALA A 101 0.23 13.90 1.25
N LEU A 102 1.10 13.70 2.24
CA LEU A 102 0.83 12.81 3.37
C LEU A 102 -0.32 13.32 4.24
N LYS A 103 -0.40 14.62 4.51
CA LYS A 103 -1.53 15.19 5.26
C LYS A 103 -2.84 14.94 4.52
N ASP A 104 -2.89 15.20 3.22
CA ASP A 104 -4.09 15.00 2.41
C ASP A 104 -4.51 13.52 2.36
N ALA A 105 -3.55 12.60 2.30
CA ALA A 105 -3.82 11.17 2.33
C ALA A 105 -4.44 10.69 3.66
N PHE A 106 -4.04 11.30 4.79
CA PHE A 106 -4.47 10.91 6.14
C PHE A 106 -5.60 11.78 6.72
N GLN A 107 -5.91 12.92 6.12
CA GLN A 107 -7.01 13.82 6.51
C GLN A 107 -7.99 14.02 5.35
N TRP A 108 -8.38 12.92 4.72
CA TRP A 108 -9.37 12.98 3.65
C TRP A 108 -10.77 13.25 4.21
N PRO A 109 -11.51 14.24 3.69
CA PRO A 109 -12.84 14.53 4.18
C PRO A 109 -13.82 13.41 3.84
N ILE A 110 -14.73 13.09 4.78
CA ILE A 110 -15.83 12.13 4.55
C ILE A 110 -16.70 12.55 3.37
N ASP A 111 -16.93 13.86 3.26
CA ASP A 111 -17.60 14.54 2.17
C ASP A 111 -16.94 15.92 1.96
N PRO A 112 -16.25 16.16 0.82
CA PRO A 112 -15.64 17.46 0.53
C PRO A 112 -16.62 18.64 0.55
N ALA A 113 -17.91 18.39 0.28
CA ALA A 113 -18.94 19.43 0.32
C ALA A 113 -19.48 19.69 1.73
N LYS A 114 -19.17 18.82 2.70
CA LYS A 114 -19.65 18.91 4.10
C LYS A 114 -18.51 18.67 5.10
N PRO A 115 -17.59 19.64 5.26
CA PRO A 115 -16.42 19.51 6.14
C PRO A 115 -16.78 19.21 7.60
N GLU A 116 -17.98 19.57 8.05
CA GLU A 116 -18.49 19.29 9.39
C GLU A 116 -18.64 17.78 9.69
N PHE A 117 -18.67 16.93 8.66
CA PHE A 117 -18.64 15.48 8.85
C PHE A 117 -17.27 14.96 9.26
N GLY A 118 -16.23 15.79 9.17
CA GLY A 118 -14.88 15.44 9.56
C GLY A 118 -14.17 14.57 8.53
N PHE A 119 -13.17 13.85 9.01
CA PHE A 119 -12.26 13.07 8.17
C PHE A 119 -12.55 11.58 8.23
N CYS A 120 -12.18 10.90 7.14
CA CYS A 120 -12.29 9.47 7.01
C CYS A 120 -11.44 8.73 8.05
N PRO A 121 -11.96 7.63 8.65
CA PRO A 121 -11.13 6.73 9.44
C PRO A 121 -10.06 6.07 8.57
N VAL A 122 -8.81 6.09 9.03
CA VAL A 122 -7.67 5.54 8.28
C VAL A 122 -7.15 4.26 8.95
N ILE A 123 -6.97 3.21 8.15
CA ILE A 123 -6.12 2.07 8.47
C ILE A 123 -4.73 2.37 7.91
N PHE A 124 -3.73 2.41 8.79
CA PHE A 124 -2.33 2.52 8.40
C PHE A 124 -1.76 1.10 8.24
N LEU A 125 -1.41 0.74 7.01
CA LEU A 125 -0.80 -0.53 6.61
C LEU A 125 0.70 -0.38 6.32
N GLY A 126 1.49 -1.41 6.58
CA GLY A 126 2.89 -1.47 6.13
C GLY A 126 3.53 -2.83 6.40
N HIS A 127 4.85 -2.92 6.23
CA HIS A 127 5.65 -4.12 6.47
C HIS A 127 6.87 -3.76 7.33
N ALA A 128 6.81 -4.07 8.64
CA ALA A 128 7.73 -3.52 9.65
C ALA A 128 7.56 -2.00 9.90
N LEU A 129 6.30 -1.59 10.08
CA LEU A 129 5.84 -0.19 10.15
C LEU A 129 6.57 0.74 11.14
N SER A 130 7.19 0.17 12.18
CA SER A 130 7.87 0.97 13.21
C SER A 130 9.01 1.80 12.62
N ASN A 131 9.70 1.28 11.61
CA ASN A 131 10.82 1.98 10.99
C ASN A 131 10.32 3.13 10.12
N ASP A 132 9.32 2.90 9.28
CA ASP A 132 8.75 3.92 8.38
C ASP A 132 8.17 5.09 9.17
N THR A 133 7.41 4.79 10.23
CA THR A 133 6.79 5.83 11.07
C THR A 133 7.82 6.68 11.79
N GLN A 134 8.94 6.10 12.23
CA GLN A 134 10.06 6.85 12.81
C GLN A 134 10.74 7.74 11.76
N MET A 135 11.01 7.21 10.57
CA MET A 135 11.65 7.96 9.48
C MET A 135 10.80 9.16 9.03
N LEU A 136 9.49 8.98 8.91
CA LEU A 136 8.55 10.06 8.59
C LEU A 136 8.50 11.12 9.70
N ALA A 137 8.54 10.71 10.97
CA ALA A 137 8.56 11.62 12.10
C ALA A 137 9.83 12.47 12.09
N ASP A 138 10.99 11.85 11.91
CA ASP A 138 12.28 12.54 11.98
C ASP A 138 12.52 13.45 10.76
N SER A 139 12.16 12.99 9.56
CA SER A 139 12.47 13.71 8.31
C SER A 139 11.43 14.73 7.90
N LEU A 140 10.15 14.47 8.21
CA LEU A 140 9.03 15.29 7.76
C LEU A 140 8.21 15.87 8.90
N ASN A 141 8.58 15.62 10.17
CA ASN A 141 7.73 15.96 11.32
C ASN A 141 6.30 15.41 11.14
N PHE A 142 6.19 14.26 10.48
CA PHE A 142 4.92 13.60 10.20
C PHE A 142 4.72 12.48 11.21
N SER A 143 3.63 12.56 11.97
CA SER A 143 3.23 11.48 12.86
C SER A 143 1.77 11.16 12.59
N ALA A 144 1.48 9.93 12.16
CA ALA A 144 0.13 9.55 11.79
C ALA A 144 -0.85 9.61 12.99
N SER A 145 -0.34 9.42 14.21
CA SER A 145 -1.10 9.64 15.45
C SER A 145 -1.49 11.10 15.67
N VAL A 146 -0.77 12.06 15.08
CA VAL A 146 -1.09 13.50 15.22
C VAL A 146 -2.37 13.88 14.48
N PHE A 147 -2.78 13.14 13.45
CA PHE A 147 -4.00 13.47 12.71
C PHE A 147 -5.29 13.03 13.40
N GLY A 148 -5.24 12.13 14.38
CA GLY A 148 -6.42 11.62 15.09
C GLY A 148 -7.39 10.80 14.22
N THR A 149 -7.07 10.57 12.94
CA THR A 149 -7.89 9.83 11.97
C THR A 149 -7.51 8.35 11.87
N VAL A 150 -6.29 7.98 12.28
CA VAL A 150 -5.83 6.60 12.25
C VAL A 150 -6.52 5.79 13.33
N VAL A 151 -7.36 4.85 12.93
CA VAL A 151 -8.12 3.97 13.82
C VAL A 151 -7.45 2.61 14.04
N ARG A 152 -6.53 2.22 13.15
CA ARG A 152 -5.81 0.96 13.25
C ARG A 152 -4.47 1.01 12.53
N PHE A 153 -3.45 0.39 13.13
CA PHE A 153 -2.21 0.01 12.48
C PHE A 153 -2.26 -1.49 12.14
N ILE A 154 -1.90 -1.85 10.91
CA ILE A 154 -1.79 -3.22 10.43
C ILE A 154 -0.38 -3.42 9.88
N ASP A 155 0.36 -4.32 10.49
CA ASP A 155 1.66 -4.76 9.98
C ASP A 155 1.48 -6.11 9.29
N THR A 156 1.88 -6.20 8.02
CA THR A 156 1.73 -7.42 7.22
C THR A 156 2.54 -8.60 7.77
N GLN A 157 3.62 -8.37 8.53
CA GLN A 157 4.37 -9.44 9.20
C GLN A 157 3.54 -10.08 10.32
N ASN A 158 2.80 -9.26 11.07
CA ASN A 158 1.87 -9.73 12.09
C ASN A 158 0.62 -10.35 11.46
N LEU A 159 0.12 -9.76 10.36
CA LEU A 159 -1.01 -10.29 9.62
C LEU A 159 -0.72 -11.71 9.12
N ALA A 160 0.45 -11.94 8.50
CA ALA A 160 0.88 -13.24 8.01
C ALA A 160 0.93 -14.32 9.11
N LYS A 161 1.30 -13.95 10.33
CA LYS A 161 1.23 -14.85 11.49
C LYS A 161 -0.20 -15.15 11.90
N SER A 162 -1.04 -14.11 11.97
CA SER A 162 -2.44 -14.25 12.40
C SER A 162 -3.31 -15.03 11.42
N THR A 163 -3.00 -14.99 10.12
CA THR A 163 -3.72 -15.74 9.08
C THR A 163 -3.15 -17.13 8.84
N GLY A 164 -2.06 -17.51 9.52
CA GLY A 164 -1.41 -18.81 9.35
C GLY A 164 -0.54 -18.94 8.09
N VAL A 165 -0.45 -17.90 7.26
CA VAL A 165 0.44 -17.81 6.09
C VAL A 165 1.90 -18.04 6.47
N TYR A 166 2.32 -17.56 7.64
CA TYR A 166 3.67 -17.73 8.14
C TYR A 166 3.70 -18.16 9.60
N THR A 167 4.33 -19.31 9.87
CA THR A 167 4.44 -19.90 11.21
C THR A 167 5.87 -19.85 11.78
N GLY A 168 6.80 -19.21 11.07
CA GLY A 168 8.18 -19.08 11.50
C GLY A 168 8.34 -18.18 12.73
N ARG A 169 9.42 -18.41 13.48
CA ARG A 169 9.73 -17.63 14.70
C ARG A 169 10.13 -16.19 14.41
N GLN A 170 10.82 -15.97 13.29
CA GLN A 170 11.27 -14.64 12.88
C GLN A 170 10.11 -13.82 12.28
N GLN A 171 10.36 -12.60 11.84
CA GLN A 171 9.41 -11.92 10.97
C GLN A 171 9.63 -12.36 9.52
N ILE A 172 8.55 -12.54 8.77
CA ILE A 172 8.62 -12.85 7.34
C ILE A 172 9.07 -11.59 6.59
N GLY A 173 10.04 -11.72 5.69
CA GLY A 173 10.42 -10.64 4.78
C GLY A 173 9.47 -10.54 3.59
N LEU A 174 9.31 -9.34 3.04
CA LEU A 174 8.37 -9.06 1.94
C LEU A 174 8.56 -9.97 0.73
N ARG A 175 9.82 -10.24 0.32
CA ARG A 175 10.15 -11.21 -0.74
C ARG A 175 9.54 -12.59 -0.49
N SER A 176 9.69 -13.09 0.73
CA SER A 176 9.16 -14.40 1.12
C SER A 176 7.65 -14.41 1.15
N LEU A 177 7.02 -13.29 1.51
CA LEU A 177 5.57 -13.14 1.52
C LEU A 177 5.01 -13.12 0.09
N CYS A 178 5.62 -12.39 -0.84
CA CYS A 178 5.25 -12.44 -2.27
C CYS A 178 5.38 -13.86 -2.84
N ASN A 179 6.50 -14.53 -2.56
CA ASN A 179 6.73 -15.90 -3.01
C ASN A 179 5.71 -16.89 -2.43
N HIS A 180 5.21 -16.67 -1.20
CA HIS A 180 4.17 -17.51 -0.61
C HIS A 180 2.85 -17.43 -1.39
N HIS A 181 2.55 -16.26 -1.95
CA HIS A 181 1.37 -16.05 -2.79
C HIS A 181 1.65 -16.24 -4.28
N ASP A 182 2.74 -16.92 -4.65
CA ASP A 182 3.08 -17.29 -6.02
C ASP A 182 3.21 -16.11 -7.01
N PHE A 183 3.78 -14.98 -6.56
CA PHE A 183 4.18 -13.88 -7.46
C PHE A 183 5.58 -13.33 -7.13
N ALA A 184 6.24 -12.78 -8.16
CA ALA A 184 7.61 -12.32 -8.09
C ALA A 184 7.75 -10.97 -7.40
N PHE A 185 8.69 -10.88 -6.47
CA PHE A 185 9.13 -9.64 -5.87
C PHE A 185 10.29 -9.02 -6.69
N ARG A 186 9.96 -8.02 -7.52
CA ARG A 186 10.89 -7.37 -8.45
C ARG A 186 11.24 -5.95 -8.00
N ASP A 187 12.49 -5.54 -8.27
CA ASP A 187 12.99 -4.18 -8.01
C ASP A 187 12.76 -3.74 -6.55
N SER A 188 13.26 -4.59 -5.62
CA SER A 188 13.22 -4.35 -4.18
C SER A 188 14.04 -3.14 -3.77
N HIS A 189 13.75 -2.56 -2.59
CA HIS A 189 14.37 -1.33 -2.11
C HIS A 189 14.04 -0.14 -3.02
N THR A 190 12.78 -0.08 -3.42
CA THR A 190 12.15 1.07 -4.07
C THR A 190 10.83 1.26 -3.36
N ALA A 191 10.69 2.37 -2.65
CA ALA A 191 9.61 2.52 -1.68
C ALA A 191 8.21 2.35 -2.29
N GLY A 192 8.02 2.81 -3.54
CA GLY A 192 6.78 2.62 -4.30
C GLY A 192 6.45 1.15 -4.59
N ASN A 193 7.45 0.36 -4.98
CA ASN A 193 7.31 -1.07 -5.23
C ASN A 193 7.00 -1.83 -3.94
N ASP A 194 7.77 -1.57 -2.89
CA ASP A 194 7.65 -2.28 -1.61
C ASP A 194 6.30 -1.96 -0.94
N THR A 195 5.82 -0.72 -1.07
CA THR A 195 4.45 -0.35 -0.68
C THR A 195 3.39 -1.11 -1.49
N ALA A 196 3.56 -1.22 -2.82
CA ALA A 196 2.59 -1.89 -3.68
C ALA A 196 2.49 -3.38 -3.36
N TYR A 197 3.63 -4.06 -3.26
CA TYR A 197 3.66 -5.47 -2.87
C TYR A 197 3.12 -5.69 -1.45
N THR A 198 3.36 -4.76 -0.53
CA THR A 198 2.77 -4.79 0.81
C THR A 198 1.24 -4.73 0.76
N MET A 199 0.68 -3.80 -0.04
CA MET A 199 -0.76 -3.68 -0.24
C MET A 199 -1.37 -4.94 -0.86
N ILE A 200 -0.76 -5.46 -1.93
CA ILE A 200 -1.24 -6.67 -2.63
C ILE A 200 -1.25 -7.87 -1.68
N ASN A 201 -0.15 -8.10 -0.95
CA ASN A 201 -0.09 -9.19 0.03
C ASN A 201 -1.11 -9.02 1.17
N ALA A 202 -1.35 -7.79 1.63
CA ALA A 202 -2.35 -7.53 2.65
C ALA A 202 -3.76 -7.88 2.16
N VAL A 203 -4.11 -7.50 0.93
CA VAL A 203 -5.38 -7.87 0.29
C VAL A 203 -5.48 -9.38 0.16
N PHE A 204 -4.41 -10.05 -0.28
CA PHE A 204 -4.42 -11.49 -0.44
C PHE A 204 -4.65 -12.25 0.87
N MET A 205 -4.00 -11.81 1.95
CA MET A 205 -4.21 -12.39 3.27
C MET A 205 -5.60 -12.08 3.84
N ALA A 206 -6.11 -10.87 3.61
CA ALA A 206 -7.41 -10.45 4.12
C ALA A 206 -8.57 -11.15 3.40
N LEU A 207 -8.40 -11.49 2.12
CA LEU A 207 -9.40 -12.14 1.27
C LEU A 207 -9.04 -13.58 0.92
N ALA A 208 -8.22 -14.23 1.74
CA ALA A 208 -7.65 -15.54 1.41
C ALA A 208 -8.73 -16.59 1.14
N ASN A 209 -9.85 -16.56 1.87
CA ASN A 209 -10.96 -17.50 1.70
C ASN A 209 -11.75 -17.26 0.40
N GLU A 210 -11.72 -16.03 -0.11
CA GLU A 210 -12.42 -15.60 -1.30
C GLU A 210 -11.58 -15.81 -2.58
N ILE A 211 -10.26 -15.66 -2.49
CA ILE A 211 -9.37 -15.70 -3.66
C ILE A 211 -8.61 -17.02 -3.81
N PHE A 212 -8.30 -17.71 -2.71
CA PHE A 212 -7.63 -19.01 -2.75
C PHE A 212 -8.68 -20.07 -2.43
N PRO A 213 -9.20 -20.79 -3.44
CA PRO A 213 -10.11 -21.89 -3.18
C PRO A 213 -9.44 -22.92 -2.27
N ASN A 214 -9.90 -23.02 -1.03
CA ASN A 214 -9.77 -24.29 -0.33
C ASN A 214 -10.50 -25.34 -1.16
N VAL A 215 -9.94 -26.54 -1.27
CA VAL A 215 -10.55 -27.74 -1.90
C VAL A 215 -11.99 -28.01 -1.37
N ALA A 216 -12.39 -27.34 -0.29
CA ALA A 216 -13.69 -27.42 0.36
C ALA A 216 -14.79 -26.48 -0.20
N ASN A 217 -14.48 -25.51 -1.09
CA ASN A 217 -15.50 -24.65 -1.71
C ASN A 217 -15.65 -24.97 -3.22
N PRO A 218 -16.53 -25.91 -3.59
CA PRO A 218 -16.69 -26.38 -4.98
C PRO A 218 -17.27 -25.31 -5.93
N ASP A 219 -17.73 -24.17 -5.41
CA ASP A 219 -18.30 -23.08 -6.20
C ASP A 219 -17.25 -22.08 -6.73
N VAL A 220 -16.00 -22.16 -6.27
CA VAL A 220 -14.91 -21.33 -6.79
C VAL A 220 -14.29 -22.03 -7.99
N LEU A 221 -14.70 -21.62 -9.19
CA LEU A 221 -14.11 -22.10 -10.44
C LEU A 221 -12.61 -21.75 -10.47
N PRO A 222 -11.75 -22.63 -11.02
CA PRO A 222 -10.36 -22.29 -11.28
C PRO A 222 -10.28 -21.01 -12.11
N THR A 223 -9.57 -20.00 -11.62
CA THR A 223 -9.31 -18.78 -12.39
C THR A 223 -8.31 -19.06 -13.51
N GLU A 224 -8.52 -18.49 -14.69
CA GLU A 224 -7.56 -18.54 -15.79
C GLU A 224 -6.31 -17.69 -15.54
N LYS A 225 -6.39 -16.70 -14.64
CA LYS A 225 -5.27 -15.84 -14.26
C LYS A 225 -4.56 -16.36 -13.02
N SER A 226 -3.24 -16.35 -13.03
CA SER A 226 -2.39 -16.54 -11.83
C SER A 226 -2.29 -15.26 -10.99
N ALA A 227 -1.78 -15.38 -9.77
CA ALA A 227 -1.43 -14.23 -8.93
C ALA A 227 -0.46 -13.27 -9.65
N GLN A 228 0.53 -13.84 -10.35
CA GLN A 228 1.50 -13.07 -11.14
C GLN A 228 0.82 -12.27 -12.26
N ASP A 229 -0.13 -12.85 -13.00
CA ASP A 229 -0.86 -12.17 -14.07
C ASP A 229 -1.63 -10.95 -13.55
N VAL A 230 -2.23 -11.09 -12.36
CA VAL A 230 -2.93 -9.98 -11.70
C VAL A 230 -1.94 -8.89 -11.28
N VAL A 231 -0.82 -9.25 -10.64
CA VAL A 231 0.23 -8.28 -10.27
C VAL A 231 0.76 -7.52 -11.48
N ASP A 232 1.05 -8.21 -12.59
CA ASP A 232 1.50 -7.57 -13.84
C ASP A 232 0.43 -6.65 -14.44
N THR A 233 -0.85 -7.02 -14.32
CA THR A 233 -1.97 -6.19 -14.75
C THR A 233 -2.06 -4.91 -13.92
N ILE A 234 -1.99 -5.02 -12.59
CA ILE A 234 -2.02 -3.87 -11.67
C ILE A 234 -0.81 -2.96 -11.88
N GLU A 235 0.37 -3.54 -12.09
CA GLU A 235 1.59 -2.80 -12.43
C GLU A 235 1.34 -1.90 -13.65
N LYS A 236 0.92 -2.49 -14.77
CA LYS A 236 0.63 -1.74 -16.00
C LYS A 236 -0.46 -0.70 -15.80
N TRP A 237 -1.58 -1.08 -15.18
CA TRP A 237 -2.72 -0.20 -14.95
C TRP A 237 -2.33 1.02 -14.10
N SER A 238 -1.56 0.81 -13.03
CA SER A 238 -1.15 1.87 -12.12
C SER A 238 -0.27 2.94 -12.80
N GLN A 239 0.49 2.56 -13.84
CA GLN A 239 1.30 3.49 -14.61
C GLN A 239 0.45 4.44 -15.47
N GLU A 240 -0.75 4.01 -15.86
CA GLU A 240 -1.67 4.76 -16.74
C GLU A 240 -2.67 5.62 -15.95
N GLN A 241 -2.82 5.39 -14.64
CA GLN A 241 -3.68 6.18 -13.75
C GLN A 241 -3.12 7.60 -13.52
N ASN A 242 -3.57 8.54 -14.36
CA ASN A 242 -3.17 9.95 -14.27
C ASN A 242 -4.13 10.85 -13.48
N ASN A 243 -5.39 10.43 -13.27
CA ASN A 243 -6.39 11.20 -12.55
C ASN A 243 -6.69 10.51 -11.21
N CYS A 244 -6.29 11.15 -10.12
CA CYS A 244 -6.67 10.68 -8.79
C CYS A 244 -7.82 11.51 -8.22
N SER A 245 -8.79 10.83 -7.61
CA SER A 245 -9.80 11.46 -6.77
C SER A 245 -9.35 11.58 -5.30
N TYR A 246 -8.12 11.17 -4.97
CA TYR A 246 -7.60 11.04 -3.60
C TYR A 246 -6.24 11.73 -3.43
N GLY A 247 -6.17 12.65 -2.48
CA GLY A 247 -5.06 13.57 -2.26
C GLY A 247 -4.85 14.56 -3.41
N SER A 248 -4.47 15.81 -3.10
CA SER A 248 -3.72 16.63 -4.08
C SER A 248 -2.30 16.08 -4.15
N ALA A 249 -2.18 14.89 -4.71
CA ALA A 249 -0.91 14.29 -5.02
C ALA A 249 -0.42 14.78 -6.38
#